data_AF-A0A4R1YL00-F1
#
_entry.id   AF-A0A4R1YL00-F1
#
_cell.length_a   1.000
_cell.length_b   1.000
_cell.length_c   1.000
_cell.angle_alpha   90.00
_cell.angle_beta   90.00
_cell.angle_gamma   90.00
#
_symmetry.space_group_name_H-M   'P 1'
#
loop_
_entity.id
_entity.type
_entity.pdbx_description
1 polymer ?
#
loop_
_entity_poly.entity_id
_entity_poly.type
_entity_poly.pdbx_seq_one_letter_code
_entity_poly.pdbx_strand_id
1 'polypeptide(L)' 'MTDSYPRAPALIAPYVDILGTALAVHFLLTFGGAELYMAANPTERARVVQLVGVDLARALGAAELPRRVPLA' A
#
# COMPACT_ATOMS: atom_id res chain seq x y z
N MET A 1 -14.80 13.07 2.47
CA MET A 1 -13.79 14.15 2.41
C MET A 1 -13.01 13.97 1.13
N THR A 2 -13.18 14.86 0.16
CA THR A 2 -12.39 14.84 -1.07
C THR A 2 -11.01 15.39 -0.72
N ASP A 3 -10.02 14.52 -0.71
CA ASP A 3 -8.65 14.88 -0.41
C ASP A 3 -8.10 15.79 -1.52
N SER A 4 -7.79 17.05 -1.20
CA SER A 4 -7.32 18.04 -2.16
C SER A 4 -5.80 17.97 -2.34
N TYR A 5 -5.28 16.78 -2.66
CA TYR A 5 -3.86 16.58 -2.96
C TYR A 5 -3.61 16.63 -4.47
N PRO A 6 -2.39 17.04 -4.90
CA PRO A 6 -2.01 16.89 -6.30
C PRO A 6 -2.06 15.41 -6.71
N ARG A 7 -2.23 15.16 -8.01
CA ARG A 7 -2.21 13.79 -8.54
C ARG A 7 -0.92 13.10 -8.09
N ALA A 8 -1.07 11.89 -7.54
CA ALA A 8 0.05 11.09 -7.09
C ALA A 8 0.99 10.73 -8.27
N PRO A 9 2.32 10.75 -8.06
CA PRO A 9 3.27 10.23 -9.04
C PRO A 9 2.94 8.79 -9.43
N ALA A 10 3.18 8.43 -10.70
CA ALA A 10 2.80 7.12 -11.25
C ALA A 10 3.34 5.93 -10.44
N LEU A 11 4.52 6.07 -9.82
CA LEU A 11 5.13 5.03 -8.99
C LEU A 11 4.33 4.72 -7.72
N ILE A 12 3.67 5.72 -7.12
CA ILE A 12 2.91 5.56 -5.88
C ILE A 12 1.39 5.61 -6.10
N ALA A 13 0.94 5.98 -7.30
CA ALA A 13 -0.47 6.09 -7.65
C ALA A 13 -1.27 4.81 -7.32
N PRO A 14 -0.78 3.58 -7.62
CA PRO A 14 -1.52 2.36 -7.25
C PRO A 14 -1.77 2.23 -5.74
N TYR A 15 -0.82 2.66 -4.90
CA TYR A 15 -1.01 2.63 -3.45
C TYR A 15 -2.07 3.64 -3.00
N VAL A 16 -2.08 4.84 -3.61
CA VAL A 16 -3.07 5.88 -3.31
C VAL A 16 -4.46 5.47 -3.80
N ASP A 17 -4.57 4.85 -4.97
CA ASP A 17 -5.84 4.38 -5.54
C ASP A 17 -6.47 3.27 -4.69
N ILE A 18 -5.64 2.38 -4.11
CA ILE A 18 -6.11 1.27 -3.28
C ILE A 18 -6.39 1.71 -1.84
N LEU A 19 -5.47 2.46 -1.23
CA LEU A 19 -5.51 2.75 0.22
C LEU A 19 -6.17 4.09 0.54
N GLY A 20 -6.30 4.98 -0.45
CA GLY A 20 -6.52 6.41 -0.21
C GLY A 20 -5.25 7.12 0.25
N THR A 21 -5.21 8.44 0.12
CA THR A 21 -3.99 9.23 0.29
C THR A 21 -3.38 9.11 1.69
N ALA A 22 -4.18 9.33 2.73
CA ALA A 22 -3.68 9.32 4.11
C ALA A 22 -3.05 7.97 4.51
N LEU A 23 -3.73 6.86 4.18
CA LEU A 23 -3.25 5.52 4.50
C LEU A 23 -2.07 5.12 3.60
N ALA A 24 -2.04 5.54 2.33
CA ALA A 24 -0.90 5.33 1.45
C ALA A 24 0.37 6.02 1.97
N VAL A 25 0.27 7.26 2.46
CA VAL A 25 1.40 7.95 3.10
C VAL A 25 1.89 7.16 4.31
N HIS A 26 1.00 6.73 5.18
CA HIS A 26 1.37 5.95 6.36
C HIS A 26 2.03 4.60 5.99
N PHE A 27 1.49 3.93 4.97
CA PHE A 27 2.05 2.71 4.42
C PHE A 27 3.48 2.91 3.90
N LEU A 28 3.71 3.94 3.07
CA LEU A 28 5.03 4.23 2.50
C LEU A 28 6.05 4.62 3.59
N LEU A 29 5.64 5.38 4.61
CA LEU A 29 6.52 5.68 5.74
C LEU A 29 6.86 4.44 6.58
N THR A 30 5.93 3.48 6.67
CA THR A 30 6.12 2.26 7.46
C THR A 30 6.96 1.21 6.73
N PHE A 31 6.78 1.09 5.42
CA PHE A 31 7.34 0.01 4.61
C PHE A 31 8.24 0.45 3.46
N GLY A 32 8.47 1.75 3.28
CA GLY A 32 9.29 2.29 2.19
C GLY A 32 10.67 1.65 2.12
N GLY A 33 11.05 1.21 0.92
CA GLY A 33 12.30 0.49 0.70
C GLY A 33 12.29 -0.97 1.16
N ALA A 34 11.24 -1.47 1.81
CA ALA A 34 11.13 -2.89 2.16
C ALA A 34 10.72 -3.73 0.94
N GLU A 35 11.25 -4.95 0.88
CA GLU A 35 10.76 -5.98 -0.03
C GLU A 35 9.63 -6.72 0.68
N LEU A 36 8.39 -6.50 0.25
CA LEU A 36 7.22 -7.10 0.87
C LEU A 36 6.69 -8.22 0.00
N TYR A 37 6.54 -9.40 0.58
CA TYR A 37 5.75 -10.45 -0.01
C TYR A 37 4.27 -10.22 0.32
N MET A 38 3.49 -9.79 -0.67
CA MET A 38 2.05 -9.61 -0.54
C MET A 38 1.34 -10.88 -1.02
N ALA A 39 1.07 -11.78 -0.08
CA ALA A 39 0.38 -13.03 -0.38
C ALA A 39 -1.06 -12.75 -0.87
N ALA A 40 -1.52 -13.52 -1.87
CA ALA A 40 -2.91 -13.44 -2.36
C ALA A 40 -3.96 -13.72 -1.27
N ASN A 41 -3.60 -14.54 -0.27
CA ASN A 41 -4.39 -14.78 0.93
C ASN A 41 -3.56 -14.40 2.18
N PRO A 42 -3.53 -13.12 2.56
CA PRO A 42 -2.72 -12.67 3.67
C PRO A 42 -3.39 -13.03 5.01
N THR A 43 -2.58 -13.41 6.01
CA THR A 43 -3.07 -13.76 7.36
C THR A 43 -2.98 -12.56 8.28
N GLU A 44 -3.75 -12.56 9.37
CA GLU A 44 -3.76 -11.48 10.38
C GLU A 44 -2.38 -11.19 11.01
N ARG A 45 -1.46 -12.15 10.96
CA ARG A 45 -0.08 -11.99 11.46
C ARG A 45 0.81 -11.19 10.52
N ALA A 46 0.41 -10.99 9.26
CA ALA A 46 1.19 -10.23 8.30
C ALA A 46 1.18 -8.74 8.68
N ARG A 47 2.35 -8.11 8.78
CA ARG A 47 2.46 -6.69 9.16
C ARG A 47 1.67 -5.75 8.25
N VAL A 48 1.54 -6.10 6.97
CA VAL A 48 0.69 -5.36 6.02
C VAL A 48 -0.77 -5.42 6.46
N VAL A 49 -1.30 -6.60 6.82
CA VAL A 49 -2.69 -6.76 7.30
C VAL A 49 -2.91 -6.00 8.60
N GLN A 50 -1.92 -5.99 9.51
CA GLN A 50 -2.03 -5.22 10.75
C GLN A 50 -2.13 -3.71 10.51
N LEU A 51 -1.55 -3.20 9.41
CA LEU A 51 -1.60 -1.79 9.08
C LEU A 51 -2.87 -1.41 8.29
N VAL A 52 -3.21 -2.18 7.26
CA VAL A 52 -4.24 -1.80 6.28
C VAL A 52 -5.50 -2.65 6.34
N GLY A 53 -5.52 -3.71 7.16
CA GLY A 53 -6.59 -4.70 7.18
C GLY A 53 -6.48 -5.73 6.05
N VAL A 54 -7.26 -6.81 6.16
CA VAL A 54 -7.15 -7.98 5.25
C VAL A 54 -7.59 -7.65 3.82
N ASP A 55 -8.64 -6.84 3.65
CA ASP A 55 -9.21 -6.55 2.34
C ASP A 55 -8.27 -5.69 1.50
N LEU A 56 -7.72 -4.62 2.09
CA LEU A 56 -6.74 -3.76 1.41
C LEU A 56 -5.41 -4.48 1.19
N ALA A 57 -4.99 -5.33 2.13
CA ALA A 57 -3.79 -6.16 1.93
C ALA A 57 -3.96 -7.13 0.75
N ARG A 58 -5.15 -7.72 0.59
CA ARG A 58 -5.48 -8.56 -0.56
C ARG A 58 -5.50 -7.75 -1.85
N ALA A 59 -6.09 -6.55 -1.84
CA ALA A 59 -6.12 -5.67 -3.00
C ALA A 59 -4.70 -5.27 -3.45
N LEU A 60 -3.82 -4.92 -2.52
CA LEU A 60 -2.40 -4.66 -2.81
C LEU A 60 -1.70 -5.89 -3.39
N GLY A 61 -1.94 -7.09 -2.85
CA GLY A 61 -1.34 -8.33 -3.35
C GLY A 61 -1.84 -8.79 -4.72
N ALA A 62 -3.00 -8.29 -5.16
CA ALA A 62 -3.55 -8.53 -6.50
C ALA A 62 -3.14 -7.47 -7.53
N ALA A 63 -2.55 -6.36 -7.09
CA ALA A 63 -2.12 -5.28 -7.97
C ALA A 63 -0.71 -5.53 -8.51
N GLU A 64 -0.46 -5.03 -9.73
CA GLU A 64 0.88 -5.01 -10.33
C GLU A 64 1.72 -3.91 -9.65
N LEU A 65 2.37 -4.29 -8.55
CA LEU A 65 3.22 -3.41 -7.75
C LEU A 65 4.69 -3.75 -7.93
N PRO A 66 5.61 -2.77 -7.79
CA PRO A 66 7.03 -3.07 -7.74
C PRO A 66 7.33 -4.01 -6.58
N ARG A 67 8.27 -4.94 -6.80
CA ARG A 67 8.70 -5.94 -5.80
C ARG A 67 9.17 -5.29 -4.48
N ARG A 68 9.73 -4.09 -4.57
CA ARG A 68 10.11 -3.27 -3.42
C ARG A 68 9.16 -2.08 -3.31
N VAL A 69 8.67 -1.82 -2.11
CA VAL A 69 7.86 -0.63 -1.84
C VAL A 69 8.69 0.61 -2.15
N PRO A 70 8.16 1.59 -2.92
CA PRO A 70 8.85 2.84 -3.17
C PRO A 70 9.32 3.51 -1.88
N LEU A 71 10.52 4.09 -1.91
CA LEU A 71 11.02 4.87 -0.78
C LEU A 71 10.22 6.19 -0.70
N ALA A 72 9.82 6.56 0.53
CA ALA A 72 9.21 7.86 0.82
C ALA A 72 10.25 8.98 0.84
#